data_AF-M9M7Q9-F1
#
_entry.id   AF-M9M7Q9-F1
#
_cell.length_a   1.000
_cell.length_b   1.000
_cell.length_c   1.000
_cell.angle_alpha   90.00
_cell.angle_beta   90.00
_cell.angle_gamma   90.00
#
_symmetry.space_group_name_H-M   'P 1'
#
loop_
_entity.id
_entity.type
_entity.pdbx_description
1 polymer ?
#
loop_
_entity_poly.entity_id
_entity_poly.type
_entity_poly.pdbx_seq_one_letter_code
_entity_poly.pdbx_strand_id
1 'polypeptide(L)'
;MLELHTLAMAVLVALAGYVAAQSGQWDDLLDDLAGTWSTGSGAVRTGPGFWNPRTQQFTVPRSAGRSYSFTKDGFWEEAIFQWSNDPTDPHCVTATLLWQHGNFTLLPNNGTLRMDPFWGDGFQSQWIGCDTTASANDNNTLAPVASYNQIEFYQTPAISVDAHYGVASWKLEMAQLSGEPLNPMWKVLNPPSMLPTDVLHIRRYGLE
;
A
#
# COMPACT_ATOMS: atom_id res chain seq x y z
N MET A 1 33.37 29.83 -35.72
CA MET A 1 33.65 29.44 -34.30
C MET A 1 32.64 30.02 -33.31
N LEU A 2 32.12 31.25 -33.51
CA LEU A 2 31.17 31.89 -32.60
C LEU A 2 29.78 31.20 -32.59
N GLU A 3 29.27 30.79 -33.75
CA GLU A 3 27.98 30.09 -33.94
C GLU A 3 27.89 28.73 -33.21
N LEU A 4 29.00 28.01 -33.07
CA LEU A 4 29.02 26.70 -32.43
C LEU A 4 28.90 26.80 -30.89
N HIS A 5 29.42 27.89 -30.32
CA HIS A 5 29.39 28.15 -28.88
C HIS A 5 28.00 28.61 -28.41
N THR A 6 27.30 29.39 -29.22
CA THR A 6 25.93 29.83 -28.94
C THR A 6 24.93 28.68 -29.05
N LEU A 7 25.08 27.80 -30.04
CA LEU A 7 24.30 26.56 -30.16
C LEU A 7 24.55 25.60 -28.99
N ALA A 8 25.82 25.42 -28.59
CA ALA A 8 26.17 24.56 -27.45
C ALA A 8 25.59 25.08 -26.12
N MET A 9 25.65 26.40 -25.87
CA MET A 9 25.02 27.00 -24.68
C MET A 9 23.50 26.89 -24.69
N ALA A 10 22.84 27.12 -25.83
CA ALA A 10 21.39 26.99 -25.94
C ALA A 10 20.90 25.56 -25.65
N VAL A 11 21.65 24.55 -26.12
CA VAL A 11 21.38 23.14 -25.84
C VAL A 11 21.60 22.81 -24.36
N LEU A 12 22.67 23.31 -23.74
CA LEU A 12 22.95 23.12 -22.30
C LEU A 12 21.90 23.76 -21.39
N VAL A 13 21.41 24.96 -21.73
CA VAL A 13 20.35 25.64 -20.95
C VAL A 13 19.01 24.91 -21.10
N ALA A 14 18.67 24.42 -22.30
CA ALA A 14 17.48 23.60 -22.50
C ALA A 14 17.55 22.29 -21.70
N LEU A 15 18.69 21.58 -21.72
CA LEU A 15 18.90 20.35 -20.95
C LEU A 15 18.78 20.59 -19.44
N ALA A 16 19.32 21.68 -18.92
CA ALA A 16 19.20 22.02 -17.49
C ALA A 16 17.75 22.30 -17.07
N GLY A 17 16.96 22.98 -17.92
CA GLY A 17 15.54 23.22 -17.67
C GLY A 17 14.70 21.93 -17.65
N TYR A 18 15.01 20.98 -18.54
CA TYR A 18 14.33 19.66 -18.57
C TYR A 18 14.61 18.82 -17.33
N VAL A 19 15.84 18.84 -16.80
CA VAL A 19 16.21 18.08 -15.59
C VAL A 19 15.52 18.63 -14.34
N ALA A 20 15.45 19.96 -14.19
CA ALA A 20 14.78 20.59 -13.04
C ALA A 20 13.26 20.39 -13.05
N ALA A 21 12.64 20.35 -14.23
CA ALA A 21 11.20 20.07 -14.35
C ALA A 21 10.85 18.62 -13.98
N GLN A 22 11.74 17.65 -14.28
CA GLN A 22 11.52 16.25 -13.91
C GLN A 22 11.67 16.02 -12.40
N SER A 23 12.56 16.73 -11.70
CA SER A 23 12.72 16.53 -10.24
C SER A 23 11.52 17.05 -9.44
N GLY A 24 10.94 18.20 -9.82
CA GLY A 24 9.81 18.79 -9.08
C GLY A 24 8.52 17.96 -9.17
N GLN A 25 8.29 17.28 -10.29
CA GLN A 25 7.11 16.43 -10.49
C GLN A 25 7.05 15.26 -9.48
N TRP A 26 8.20 14.71 -9.08
CA TRP A 26 8.25 13.59 -8.13
C TRP A 26 8.01 14.03 -6.70
N ASP A 27 8.53 15.20 -6.33
CA ASP A 27 8.31 15.79 -5.01
C ASP A 27 6.81 16.12 -4.80
N ASP A 28 6.16 16.69 -5.82
CA ASP A 28 4.71 16.94 -5.80
C ASP A 28 3.91 15.64 -5.67
N LEU A 29 4.30 14.58 -6.40
CA LEU A 29 3.64 13.27 -6.30
C LEU A 29 3.81 12.65 -4.91
N LEU A 30 4.99 12.74 -4.29
CA LEU A 30 5.22 12.23 -2.94
C LEU A 30 4.37 12.98 -1.90
N ASP A 31 4.25 14.29 -2.08
CA ASP A 31 3.41 15.14 -1.24
C ASP A 31 1.92 14.78 -1.36
N ASP A 32 1.45 14.53 -2.59
CA ASP A 32 0.09 14.10 -2.85
C ASP A 32 -0.18 12.66 -2.39
N LEU A 33 0.81 11.76 -2.52
CA LEU A 33 0.69 10.35 -2.15
C LEU A 33 0.64 10.16 -0.63
N ALA A 34 1.25 11.06 0.14
CA ALA A 34 1.24 10.99 1.59
C ALA A 34 -0.19 10.95 2.16
N GLY A 35 -0.45 9.99 3.04
CA GLY A 35 -1.75 9.73 3.65
C GLY A 35 -2.11 8.25 3.68
N THR A 36 -3.26 7.95 4.29
CA THR A 36 -3.88 6.62 4.27
C THR A 36 -4.96 6.58 3.20
N TRP A 37 -4.89 5.57 2.35
CA TRP A 37 -5.79 5.30 1.25
C TRP A 37 -6.52 4.00 1.50
N SER A 38 -7.82 3.93 1.17
CA SER A 38 -8.60 2.71 1.36
C SER A 38 -9.65 2.53 0.27
N THR A 39 -9.87 1.29 -0.17
CA THR A 39 -10.90 0.93 -1.15
C THR A 39 -12.29 0.92 -0.54
N GLY A 40 -13.31 1.14 -1.38
CA GLY A 40 -14.71 0.92 -1.02
C GLY A 40 -15.15 1.73 0.21
N SER A 41 -15.70 1.06 1.23
CA SER A 41 -16.23 1.71 2.45
C SER A 41 -15.19 2.40 3.33
N GLY A 42 -13.89 2.18 3.09
CA GLY A 42 -12.84 2.67 3.97
C GLY A 42 -12.75 1.91 5.31
N ALA A 43 -13.33 0.70 5.41
CA ALA A 43 -13.32 -0.11 6.63
C ALA A 43 -11.96 -0.72 6.94
N VAL A 44 -11.21 -1.15 5.92
CA VAL A 44 -9.83 -1.62 6.06
C VAL A 44 -8.93 -0.40 6.14
N ARG A 45 -8.13 -0.29 7.19
CA ARG A 45 -7.20 0.83 7.40
C ARG A 45 -5.93 0.31 8.02
N THR A 46 -4.80 0.76 7.51
CA THR A 46 -3.49 0.54 8.13
C THR A 46 -3.43 1.16 9.54
N GLY A 47 -2.50 0.66 10.35
CA GLY A 47 -2.18 1.10 11.69
C GLY A 47 -2.57 0.08 12.77
N PRO A 48 -2.49 0.48 14.05
CA PRO A 48 -2.70 -0.42 15.19
C PRO A 48 -4.13 -0.97 15.30
N GLY A 49 -5.08 -0.39 14.56
CA GLY A 49 -6.46 -0.90 14.48
C GLY A 49 -6.63 -2.11 13.57
N PHE A 50 -5.61 -2.49 12.79
CA PHE A 50 -5.63 -3.66 11.91
C PHE A 50 -4.68 -4.75 12.38
N TRP A 51 -3.43 -4.40 12.70
CA TRP A 51 -2.43 -5.32 13.25
C TRP A 51 -1.92 -4.83 14.60
N ASN A 52 -1.88 -5.73 15.59
CA ASN A 52 -1.29 -5.46 16.89
C ASN A 52 0.06 -6.21 17.03
N PRO A 53 1.21 -5.52 16.93
CA PRO A 53 2.52 -6.17 16.98
C PRO A 53 2.87 -6.74 18.37
N ARG A 54 2.20 -6.29 19.43
CA ARG A 54 2.43 -6.79 20.80
C ARG A 54 1.77 -8.13 21.05
N THR A 55 0.52 -8.30 20.60
CA THR A 55 -0.22 -9.55 20.76
C THR A 55 -0.11 -10.47 19.55
N GLN A 56 0.48 -9.99 18.45
CA GLN A 56 0.55 -10.67 17.16
C GLN A 56 -0.83 -11.11 16.64
N GLN A 57 -1.80 -10.21 16.75
CA GLN A 57 -3.18 -10.47 16.35
C GLN A 57 -3.69 -9.42 15.38
N PHE A 58 -4.48 -9.89 14.42
CA PHE A 58 -5.27 -9.02 13.56
C PHE A 58 -6.58 -8.63 14.22
N THR A 59 -7.08 -7.46 13.86
CA THR A 59 -8.47 -7.06 14.11
C THR A 59 -9.22 -7.09 12.78
N VAL A 60 -10.28 -7.89 12.71
CA VAL A 60 -10.99 -8.11 11.45
C VAL A 60 -11.88 -6.90 11.13
N PRO A 61 -11.70 -6.27 9.95
CA PRO A 61 -12.55 -5.16 9.55
C PRO A 61 -13.98 -5.60 9.26
N ARG A 62 -14.91 -4.66 9.39
CA ARG A 62 -16.36 -4.87 9.14
C ARG A 62 -16.71 -5.19 7.68
N SER A 63 -15.85 -4.84 6.72
CA SER A 63 -16.01 -5.20 5.31
C SER A 63 -14.66 -5.37 4.63
N ALA A 64 -14.61 -6.24 3.61
CA ALA A 64 -13.43 -6.46 2.79
C ALA A 64 -12.91 -5.17 2.13
N GLY A 65 -11.62 -5.16 1.84
CA GLY A 65 -10.96 -4.04 1.19
C GLY A 65 -9.45 -4.13 1.30
N ARG A 66 -8.80 -3.11 0.77
CA ARG A 66 -7.37 -2.88 0.85
C ARG A 66 -7.10 -1.46 1.30
N SER A 67 -6.03 -1.28 2.03
CA SER A 67 -5.53 0.02 2.42
C SER A 67 -4.02 0.06 2.31
N TYR A 68 -3.52 1.21 1.85
CA TYR A 68 -2.11 1.57 1.93
C TYR A 68 -1.96 2.87 2.68
N SER A 69 -0.89 3.01 3.44
CA SER A 69 -0.43 4.32 3.91
C SER A 69 0.95 4.61 3.38
N PHE A 70 1.18 5.86 3.01
CA PHE A 70 2.48 6.35 2.54
C PHE A 70 2.90 7.56 3.36
N THR A 71 4.17 7.64 3.70
CA THR A 71 4.80 8.82 4.28
C THR A 71 5.67 9.53 3.25
N LYS A 72 5.95 10.82 3.49
CA LYS A 72 6.83 11.61 2.62
C LYS A 72 8.30 11.16 2.66
N ASP A 73 8.71 10.57 3.77
CA ASP A 73 10.07 10.05 4.00
C ASP A 73 10.29 8.63 3.48
N GLY A 74 9.34 8.08 2.70
CA GLY A 74 9.54 6.86 1.92
C GLY A 74 9.14 5.57 2.63
N PHE A 75 8.27 5.63 3.64
CA PHE A 75 7.71 4.44 4.30
C PHE A 75 6.30 4.14 3.81
N TRP A 76 5.95 2.86 3.79
CA TRP A 76 4.62 2.39 3.44
C TRP A 76 4.15 1.30 4.40
N GLU A 77 2.83 1.16 4.49
CA GLU A 77 2.17 0.04 5.17
C GLU A 77 0.99 -0.45 4.33
N GLU A 78 0.73 -1.74 4.36
CA GLU A 78 -0.39 -2.42 3.71
C GLU A 78 -1.28 -3.14 4.73
N ALA A 79 -2.58 -3.05 4.49
CA ALA A 79 -3.59 -3.86 5.13
C ALA A 79 -4.57 -4.39 4.07
N ILE A 80 -4.72 -5.71 4.00
CA ILE A 80 -5.70 -6.38 3.13
C ILE A 80 -6.62 -7.23 3.97
N PHE A 81 -7.93 -7.05 3.80
CA PHE A 81 -8.92 -8.02 4.24
C PHE A 81 -9.73 -8.49 3.03
N GLN A 82 -9.68 -9.79 2.78
CA GLN A 82 -10.43 -10.46 1.74
C GLN A 82 -11.19 -11.65 2.32
N TRP A 83 -12.31 -11.98 1.72
CA TRP A 83 -13.03 -13.19 2.06
C TRP A 83 -13.71 -13.76 0.81
N SER A 84 -14.00 -15.05 0.87
CA SER A 84 -14.72 -15.79 -0.15
C SER A 84 -15.53 -16.90 0.51
N ASN A 85 -16.59 -17.35 -0.15
CA ASN A 85 -17.34 -18.54 0.26
C ASN A 85 -17.17 -19.66 -0.77
N ASP A 86 -17.28 -20.92 -0.32
CA ASP A 86 -17.36 -22.05 -1.24
C ASP A 86 -18.72 -22.01 -1.98
N PRO A 87 -18.76 -21.99 -3.32
CA PRO A 87 -20.02 -22.02 -4.06
C PRO A 87 -20.83 -23.32 -3.85
N THR A 88 -20.17 -24.42 -3.48
CA THR A 88 -20.78 -25.73 -3.22
C THR A 88 -21.24 -25.89 -1.78
N ASP A 89 -20.59 -25.19 -0.84
CA ASP A 89 -21.03 -25.05 0.56
C ASP A 89 -21.00 -23.56 0.99
N PRO A 90 -22.07 -22.80 0.70
CA PRO A 90 -22.10 -21.35 0.97
C PRO A 90 -22.01 -20.98 2.45
N HIS A 91 -22.20 -21.94 3.37
CA HIS A 91 -22.02 -21.73 4.80
C HIS A 91 -20.53 -21.75 5.20
N CYS A 92 -19.66 -22.31 4.35
CA CYS A 92 -18.21 -22.22 4.52
C CYS A 92 -17.69 -20.88 4.00
N VAL A 93 -17.23 -20.04 4.93
CA VAL A 93 -16.61 -18.75 4.66
C VAL A 93 -15.12 -18.83 4.97
N THR A 94 -14.30 -18.40 4.01
CA THR A 94 -12.85 -18.26 4.16
C THR A 94 -12.51 -16.77 4.25
N ALA A 95 -11.73 -16.40 5.27
CA ALA A 95 -11.26 -15.03 5.45
C ALA A 95 -9.73 -15.01 5.50
N THR A 96 -9.16 -13.99 4.86
CA THR A 96 -7.73 -13.77 4.74
C THR A 96 -7.39 -12.32 5.10
N LEU A 97 -6.45 -12.17 6.02
CA LEU A 97 -5.88 -10.89 6.44
C LEU A 97 -4.40 -10.88 6.10
N LEU A 98 -3.92 -9.80 5.51
CA LEU A 98 -2.49 -9.59 5.25
C LEU A 98 -2.08 -8.20 5.74
N TRP A 99 -0.93 -8.15 6.40
CA TRP A 99 -0.28 -6.93 6.83
C TRP A 99 1.22 -7.00 6.55
N GLN A 100 1.77 -5.93 6.00
CA GLN A 100 3.20 -5.72 5.88
C GLN A 100 3.51 -4.22 5.79
N HIS A 101 4.75 -3.86 6.07
CA HIS A 101 5.21 -2.47 6.00
C HIS A 101 6.70 -2.45 5.67
N GLY A 102 7.20 -1.29 5.23
CA GLY A 102 8.60 -1.12 4.90
C GLY A 102 8.87 0.17 4.15
N ASN A 103 9.80 0.12 3.20
CA ASN A 103 10.23 1.29 2.42
C ASN A 103 9.70 1.21 0.99
N PHE A 104 9.33 2.35 0.42
CA PHE A 104 8.99 2.44 -0.99
C PHE A 104 9.93 3.38 -1.73
N THR A 105 10.07 3.14 -3.02
CA THR A 105 10.86 3.98 -3.93
C THR A 105 10.11 4.16 -5.24
N LEU A 106 10.08 5.40 -5.73
CA LEU A 106 9.64 5.71 -7.08
C LEU A 106 10.88 5.67 -7.99
N LEU A 107 10.93 4.71 -8.90
CA LEU A 107 12.05 4.51 -9.81
C LEU A 107 11.86 5.40 -11.05
N PRO A 108 12.60 6.52 -11.19
CA PRO A 108 12.29 7.55 -12.19
C PRO A 108 12.49 7.07 -13.62
N ASN A 109 13.47 6.18 -13.83
CA ASN A 109 13.86 5.71 -15.16
C ASN A 109 12.78 4.84 -15.83
N ASN A 110 11.96 4.15 -15.02
CA ASN A 110 10.95 3.20 -15.51
C ASN A 110 9.53 3.55 -15.03
N GLY A 111 9.35 4.63 -14.27
CA GLY A 111 8.03 5.04 -13.76
C GLY A 111 7.36 3.94 -12.93
N THR A 112 8.12 3.30 -12.03
CA THR A 112 7.65 2.17 -11.22
C THR A 112 7.70 2.51 -9.74
N LEU A 113 6.62 2.24 -9.02
CA LEU A 113 6.61 2.19 -7.56
C LEU A 113 7.08 0.80 -7.12
N ARG A 114 8.19 0.75 -6.39
CA ARG A 114 8.69 -0.46 -5.75
C ARG A 114 8.50 -0.33 -4.25
N MET A 115 7.93 -1.37 -3.62
CA MET A 115 7.68 -1.42 -2.18
C MET A 115 8.38 -2.65 -1.60
N ASP A 116 9.39 -2.41 -0.77
CA ASP A 116 10.18 -3.44 -0.11
C ASP A 116 9.73 -3.55 1.36
N PRO A 117 9.24 -4.73 1.80
CA PRO A 117 8.85 -4.92 3.19
C PRO A 117 10.08 -5.02 4.09
N PHE A 118 9.92 -4.69 5.36
CA PHE A 118 10.86 -5.08 6.40
C PHE A 118 10.77 -6.59 6.60
N TRP A 119 11.70 -7.31 5.96
CA TRP A 119 11.78 -8.76 6.00
C TRP A 119 11.73 -9.32 7.42
N GLY A 120 10.64 -10.01 7.75
CA GLY A 120 10.38 -10.59 9.08
C GLY A 120 9.25 -9.90 9.86
N ASP A 121 8.80 -8.72 9.42
CA ASP A 121 7.70 -8.00 10.07
C ASP A 121 6.34 -8.40 9.52
N GLY A 122 6.20 -8.67 8.22
CA GLY A 122 4.88 -8.91 7.66
C GLY A 122 4.27 -10.24 8.12
N PHE A 123 2.94 -10.22 8.23
CA PHE A 123 2.13 -11.34 8.70
C PHE A 123 0.88 -11.53 7.85
N GLN A 124 0.39 -12.76 7.84
CA GLN A 124 -0.91 -13.11 7.29
C GLN A 124 -1.65 -14.04 8.25
N SER A 125 -2.97 -14.00 8.20
CA SER A 125 -3.82 -14.97 8.87
C SER A 125 -4.94 -15.40 7.95
N GLN A 126 -5.26 -16.69 7.99
CA GLN A 126 -6.35 -17.27 7.23
C GLN A 126 -7.13 -18.24 8.12
N TRP A 127 -8.45 -18.18 8.02
CA TRP A 127 -9.33 -19.15 8.68
C TRP A 127 -10.54 -19.46 7.82
N ILE A 128 -11.13 -20.62 8.10
CA ILE A 128 -12.35 -21.12 7.47
C ILE A 128 -13.34 -21.43 8.59
N GLY A 129 -14.55 -20.90 8.48
CA GLY A 129 -15.68 -21.24 9.34
C GLY A 129 -16.80 -21.82 8.49
N CYS A 130 -17.30 -23.01 8.85
CA CYS A 130 -18.33 -23.76 8.11
C CYS A 130 -19.61 -23.98 8.91
N ASP A 131 -19.87 -23.15 9.92
CA ASP A 131 -21.12 -23.21 10.67
C ASP A 131 -22.06 -22.07 10.25
N THR A 132 -23.36 -22.23 10.47
CA THR A 132 -24.40 -21.28 10.02
C THR A 132 -24.32 -19.89 10.68
N THR A 133 -23.55 -19.77 11.75
CA THR A 133 -23.27 -18.55 12.51
C THR A 133 -21.89 -17.94 12.18
N ALA A 134 -21.03 -18.66 11.45
CA ALA A 134 -19.72 -18.18 11.07
C ALA A 134 -19.80 -17.04 10.05
N SER A 135 -19.02 -16.00 10.29
CA SER A 135 -18.89 -14.85 9.41
C SER A 135 -17.43 -14.53 9.10
N ALA A 136 -17.17 -14.04 7.88
CA ALA A 136 -15.84 -13.56 7.48
C ALA A 136 -15.31 -12.45 8.39
N ASN A 137 -16.20 -11.68 9.01
CA ASN A 137 -15.86 -10.54 9.85
C ASN A 137 -15.80 -10.87 11.35
N ASP A 138 -15.90 -12.15 11.71
CA ASP A 138 -15.73 -12.58 13.09
C ASP A 138 -14.27 -12.43 13.51
N ASN A 139 -14.04 -11.78 14.65
CA ASN A 139 -12.72 -11.72 15.24
C ASN A 139 -12.31 -13.12 15.73
N ASN A 140 -11.45 -13.79 14.97
CA ASN A 140 -10.90 -15.09 15.32
C ASN A 140 -9.47 -14.96 15.86
N THR A 141 -9.35 -14.74 17.18
CA THR A 141 -8.04 -14.63 17.84
C THR A 141 -7.25 -15.95 17.90
N LEU A 142 -7.88 -17.07 17.54
CA LEU A 142 -7.25 -18.39 17.47
C LEU A 142 -6.76 -18.74 16.06
N ALA A 143 -7.07 -17.89 15.06
CA ALA A 143 -6.61 -18.12 13.70
C ALA A 143 -5.07 -18.14 13.66
N PRO A 144 -4.46 -19.11 12.96
CA PRO A 144 -3.01 -19.17 12.84
C PRO A 144 -2.50 -17.91 12.14
N VAL A 145 -1.36 -17.41 12.63
CA VAL A 145 -0.65 -16.30 12.02
C VAL A 145 0.67 -16.83 11.46
N ALA A 146 0.93 -16.53 10.20
CA ALA A 146 2.14 -16.92 9.50
C ALA A 146 2.89 -15.68 9.00
N SER A 147 4.21 -15.78 8.84
CA SER A 147 4.99 -14.69 8.26
C SER A 147 4.62 -14.49 6.79
N TYR A 148 4.64 -13.23 6.35
CA TYR A 148 4.34 -12.79 5.00
C TYR A 148 5.33 -11.68 4.63
N ASN A 149 6.02 -11.81 3.50
CA ASN A 149 6.92 -10.77 2.99
C ASN A 149 6.84 -10.81 1.48
N GLN A 150 6.24 -9.79 0.87
CA GLN A 150 6.15 -9.66 -0.58
C GLN A 150 6.68 -8.30 -1.02
N ILE A 151 7.61 -8.33 -1.98
CA ILE A 151 8.02 -7.11 -2.67
C ILE A 151 6.95 -6.80 -3.71
N GLU A 152 6.42 -5.59 -3.67
CA GLU A 152 5.38 -5.16 -4.60
C GLU A 152 5.92 -4.20 -5.65
N PHE A 153 5.41 -4.35 -6.88
CA PHE A 153 5.74 -3.50 -8.01
C PHE A 153 4.47 -3.01 -8.68
N TYR A 154 4.35 -1.69 -8.80
CA TYR A 154 3.25 -1.03 -9.49
C TYR A 154 3.77 0.00 -10.48
N GLN A 155 2.92 0.37 -11.43
CA GLN A 155 3.15 1.58 -12.21
C GLN A 155 3.14 2.80 -11.28
N THR A 156 3.66 3.93 -11.77
CA THR A 156 3.59 5.21 -11.06
C THR A 156 2.15 5.49 -10.67
N PRO A 157 1.85 5.70 -9.37
CA PRO A 157 0.48 5.96 -8.94
C PRO A 157 -0.04 7.28 -9.54
N ALA A 158 -1.32 7.29 -9.89
CA ALA A 158 -2.01 8.49 -10.33
C ALA A 158 -2.94 8.97 -9.21
N ILE A 159 -2.88 10.26 -8.92
CA ILE A 159 -3.73 10.90 -7.92
C ILE A 159 -4.62 11.92 -8.62
N SER A 160 -5.91 11.84 -8.34
CA SER A 160 -6.92 12.72 -8.90
C SER A 160 -7.99 13.04 -7.86
N VAL A 161 -8.96 13.90 -8.21
CA VAL A 161 -10.11 14.19 -7.35
C VAL A 161 -11.36 13.66 -8.04
N ASP A 162 -12.15 12.89 -7.31
CA ASP A 162 -13.39 12.28 -7.81
C ASP A 162 -14.39 12.09 -6.65
N ALA A 163 -15.66 11.85 -6.98
CA ALA A 163 -16.73 11.75 -5.99
C ALA A 163 -16.72 10.39 -5.29
N HIS A 164 -16.57 10.41 -3.96
CA HIS A 164 -16.75 9.23 -3.11
C HIS A 164 -17.88 9.50 -2.11
N TYR A 165 -18.92 8.66 -2.11
CA TYR A 165 -20.17 8.88 -1.36
C TYR A 165 -20.80 10.27 -1.58
N GLY A 166 -20.69 10.79 -2.81
CA GLY A 166 -21.25 12.09 -3.19
C GLY A 166 -20.41 13.31 -2.76
N VAL A 167 -19.21 13.09 -2.20
CA VAL A 167 -18.29 14.14 -1.77
C VAL A 167 -17.00 14.08 -2.57
N ALA A 168 -16.52 15.23 -3.04
CA ALA A 168 -15.22 15.33 -3.72
C ALA A 168 -14.10 14.85 -2.78
N SER A 169 -13.38 13.82 -3.22
CA SER A 169 -12.36 13.12 -2.44
C SER A 169 -11.14 12.84 -3.30
N TRP A 170 -9.97 12.77 -2.68
CA TRP A 170 -8.74 12.37 -3.37
C TRP A 170 -8.80 10.88 -3.70
N LYS A 171 -8.63 10.55 -4.98
CA LYS A 171 -8.52 9.20 -5.56
C LYS A 171 -7.06 8.83 -5.74
N LEU A 172 -6.71 7.62 -5.35
CA LEU A 172 -5.47 6.96 -5.73
C LEU A 172 -5.79 5.82 -6.68
N GLU A 173 -5.18 5.86 -7.85
CA GLU A 173 -5.23 4.83 -8.87
C GLU A 173 -3.85 4.20 -9.00
N MET A 174 -3.82 2.88 -8.84
CA MET A 174 -2.61 2.06 -8.95
C MET A 174 -2.88 0.96 -9.96
N ALA A 175 -1.85 0.52 -10.66
CA ALA A 175 -1.93 -0.57 -11.62
C ALA A 175 -0.72 -1.48 -11.48
N GLN A 176 -0.93 -2.78 -11.69
CA GLN A 176 0.16 -3.75 -11.80
C GLN A 176 1.10 -3.34 -12.95
N LEU A 177 2.34 -3.83 -12.94
CA LEU A 177 3.25 -3.61 -14.07
C LEU A 177 2.70 -4.13 -15.41
N SER A 178 1.83 -5.14 -15.38
CA SER A 178 1.11 -5.65 -16.55
C SER A 178 0.08 -4.66 -17.15
N GLY A 179 -0.27 -3.60 -16.42
CA GLY A 179 -1.29 -2.62 -16.80
C GLY A 179 -2.68 -2.88 -16.19
N GLU A 180 -2.88 -4.01 -15.51
CA GLU A 180 -4.15 -4.30 -14.84
C GLU A 180 -4.38 -3.33 -13.67
N PRO A 181 -5.48 -2.56 -13.67
CA PRO A 181 -5.76 -1.61 -12.60
C PRO A 181 -6.14 -2.33 -11.31
N LEU A 182 -5.71 -1.77 -10.18
CA LEU A 182 -6.25 -2.12 -8.88
C LEU A 182 -7.57 -1.38 -8.64
N ASN A 183 -8.35 -1.86 -7.67
CA ASN A 183 -9.52 -1.14 -7.19
C ASN A 183 -9.10 0.27 -6.73
N PRO A 184 -9.82 1.33 -7.15
CA PRO A 184 -9.50 2.69 -6.76
C PRO A 184 -9.60 2.85 -5.24
N MET A 185 -8.72 3.67 -4.70
CA MET A 185 -8.66 3.97 -3.27
C MET A 185 -8.95 5.44 -3.02
N TRP A 186 -9.51 5.73 -1.86
CA TRP A 186 -9.84 7.08 -1.44
C TRP A 186 -9.01 7.47 -0.23
N LYS A 187 -8.53 8.72 -0.19
CA LYS A 187 -7.76 9.21 0.96
C LYS A 187 -8.68 9.31 2.18
N VAL A 188 -8.44 8.48 3.18
CA VAL A 188 -9.21 8.43 4.43
C VAL A 188 -8.56 9.18 5.58
N LEU A 189 -7.23 9.32 5.58
CA LEU A 189 -6.48 10.06 6.59
C LEU A 189 -5.31 10.84 5.98
N ASN A 190 -5.04 12.02 6.54
CA ASN A 190 -3.86 12.83 6.30
C ASN A 190 -3.58 13.63 7.59
N PRO A 191 -2.52 13.34 8.37
CA PRO A 191 -1.37 12.46 8.07
C PRO A 191 -1.71 10.95 8.00
N PRO A 192 -0.82 10.12 7.44
CA PRO A 192 -1.01 8.67 7.37
C PRO A 192 -1.07 8.01 8.75
N SER A 193 -1.85 6.93 8.87
CA SER A 193 -1.92 6.03 10.03
C SER A 193 -1.24 4.71 9.68
N MET A 194 -0.09 4.44 10.28
CA MET A 194 0.65 3.19 10.17
C MET A 194 1.34 2.87 11.50
N LEU A 195 1.82 1.64 11.67
CA LEU A 195 2.71 1.27 12.75
C LEU A 195 4.08 1.95 12.60
N PRO A 196 4.94 1.94 13.64
CA PRO A 196 6.23 2.63 13.58
C PRO A 196 7.06 2.20 12.37
N THR A 197 7.71 3.17 11.73
CA THR A 197 8.54 3.01 10.52
C THR A 197 9.92 2.42 10.83
N ASP A 198 9.96 1.48 11.77
CA ASP A 198 11.14 0.77 12.24
C ASP A 198 10.89 -0.73 12.12
N VAL A 199 11.97 -1.50 12.06
CA VAL A 199 11.88 -2.97 12.11
C VAL A 199 11.28 -3.41 13.45
N LEU A 200 10.17 -4.14 13.41
CA LEU A 200 9.42 -4.57 14.60
C LEU A 200 9.82 -5.96 15.11
N HIS A 201 10.48 -6.78 14.28
CA HIS A 201 11.03 -8.07 14.69
C HIS A 201 12.46 -7.96 15.24
N ILE A 202 12.83 -8.93 16.07
CA ILE A 202 14.22 -9.13 16.49
C ILE A 202 14.87 -10.12 15.51
N ARG A 203 15.90 -9.70 14.77
CA ARG A 203 16.75 -10.63 14.03
C ARG A 203 17.60 -11.44 15.00
N ARG A 204 17.34 -12.75 15.08
CA ARG A 204 18.23 -13.69 15.77
C ARG A 204 19.19 -14.29 14.75
N TYR A 205 20.45 -13.88 14.81
CA TYR A 205 21.51 -14.52 14.03
C TYR A 205 21.93 -15.82 14.74
N GLY A 206 21.87 -16.96 14.05
CA GLY A 206 22.57 -18.18 14.45
C GLY A 206 21.75 -19.34 15.04
N LEU A 207 20.55 -19.64 14.53
CA LEU A 207 19.95 -20.96 14.70
C LEU A 207 19.54 -21.50 13.33
N GLU A 208 20.32 -22.48 12.86
CA GLU A 208 20.08 -23.32 11.68
C GLU A 208 18.83 -24.20 11.87
#